data_AF-A0A3Q3K8S5-F1
#
_entry.id   AF-A0A3Q3K8S5-F1
#
_cell.length_a   1.000
_cell.length_b   1.000
_cell.length_c   1.000
_cell.angle_alpha   90.00
_cell.angle_beta   90.00
_cell.angle_gamma   90.00
#
_symmetry.space_group_name_H-M   'P 1'
#
loop_
_entity.id
_entity.type
_entity.pdbx_description
1 polymer ?
#
loop_
_entity_poly.entity_id
_entity_poly.type
_entity_poly.pdbx_seq_one_letter_code
_entity_poly.pdbx_strand_id
1 'polypeptide(L)'
;MPVQAAQWTEFLSCPICYNEFDSSGHQPISLGCSHTVCKTCLHKLHRKACPFDQTPISTDIDLLPVNCALLQLVGAQVPDVQPVSLSSAAEVEQYEVCKECVEELALYLKPISGAKGVATLSPSVLSRPMQRKLVTLVNCQLVEEEGRVRAVRAGRSLGERTVTELILQHQNPQQLSANLWAAVRARGCQFLGPAMQEDALKLVLLALEDGSALSRKVLVLFVVQKLEARFPQASKTSIGHVVQLLYRASCFKVTKRDEDSSLMQLKEEFRTYESLRREHDAQIVHIAMEAGLRISPEQWSSLLYGDLVHKSHMQSIIDKLQSPESFAKSVQELTIVLQRTGDPANLTSLRQHLELLANIDHNPDALAPSWEELEHVMLAVKLVVHGLVEFIQNFSKKSHDIPQPQANNKYKTSMCRDLRQQGGCPRGTNCTFAHTQDDFLSQAVLCDIFIAIVGLYMHACTCTFFPNLSYLPLTTDLD
;
A
#
# COMPACT_ATOMS: atom_id res chain seq x y z
N MET A 1 -4.79 19.83 -31.52
CA MET A 1 -5.23 18.70 -30.67
C MET A 1 -4.21 18.57 -29.55
N PRO A 2 -4.61 18.30 -28.30
CA PRO A 2 -3.64 18.00 -27.24
C PRO A 2 -2.81 16.80 -27.68
N VAL A 3 -1.49 16.94 -27.70
CA VAL A 3 -0.58 15.81 -27.94
C VAL A 3 -0.68 14.91 -26.72
N GLN A 4 -0.81 13.60 -26.91
CA GLN A 4 -0.86 12.64 -25.80
C GLN A 4 0.45 12.75 -24.99
N ALA A 5 0.34 12.91 -23.66
CA ALA A 5 1.50 12.95 -22.79
C ALA A 5 2.33 11.66 -22.92
N ALA A 6 3.65 11.79 -22.87
CA ALA A 6 4.59 10.69 -22.97
C ALA A 6 4.27 9.60 -21.93
N GLN A 7 4.38 8.32 -22.30
CA GLN A 7 4.36 7.27 -21.30
C GLN A 7 5.59 7.43 -20.39
N TRP A 8 5.42 7.25 -19.07
CA TRP A 8 6.51 7.40 -18.10
C TRP A 8 7.69 6.45 -18.36
N THR A 9 7.51 5.41 -19.17
CA THR A 9 8.52 4.45 -19.61
C THR A 9 9.38 4.93 -20.79
N GLU A 10 8.92 5.95 -21.53
CA GLU A 10 9.58 6.52 -22.71
C GLU A 10 10.25 7.87 -22.38
N PHE A 11 10.72 8.03 -21.15
CA PHE A 11 11.24 9.28 -20.60
C PHE A 11 12.63 9.69 -21.14
N LEU A 12 13.25 8.86 -22.00
CA LEU A 12 14.55 9.12 -22.65
C LEU A 12 14.40 9.64 -24.10
N SER A 13 13.17 9.83 -24.57
CA SER A 13 12.90 10.32 -25.92
C SER A 13 12.01 11.54 -25.88
N CYS A 14 12.20 12.43 -26.86
CA CYS A 14 11.37 13.61 -27.00
C CYS A 14 9.95 13.22 -27.43
N PRO A 15 8.89 13.63 -26.70
CA PRO A 15 7.52 13.25 -27.04
C PRO A 15 6.94 13.93 -28.29
N ILE A 16 7.67 14.88 -28.88
CA ILE A 16 7.25 15.61 -30.09
C ILE A 16 7.87 14.99 -31.35
N CYS A 17 9.20 14.84 -31.37
CA CYS A 17 9.91 14.31 -32.54
C CYS A 17 10.23 12.81 -32.43
N TYR A 18 9.96 12.17 -31.30
CA TYR A 18 10.21 10.75 -31.02
C TYR A 18 11.68 10.32 -31.13
N ASN A 19 12.60 11.28 -31.23
CA ASN A 19 14.04 11.01 -31.20
C ASN A 19 14.50 10.86 -29.74
N GLU A 20 15.43 9.95 -29.53
CA GLU A 20 16.18 9.83 -28.28
C GLU A 20 16.93 11.13 -28.00
N PHE A 21 17.06 11.48 -26.72
CA PHE A 21 17.80 12.67 -26.33
C PHE A 21 19.31 12.50 -26.62
N ASP A 22 19.97 13.61 -26.95
CA ASP A 22 21.40 13.63 -27.26
C ASP A 22 22.08 14.92 -26.78
N SER A 23 23.41 14.98 -26.82
CA SER A 23 24.20 16.16 -26.41
C SER A 23 24.18 17.32 -27.43
N SER A 24 23.50 17.14 -28.57
CA SER A 24 23.53 18.03 -29.73
C SER A 24 22.17 18.71 -29.98
N GLY A 25 21.46 18.36 -31.05
CA GLY A 25 20.18 18.97 -31.41
C GLY A 25 19.00 18.50 -30.56
N HIS A 26 19.06 17.32 -29.94
CA HIS A 26 17.97 16.77 -29.15
C HIS A 26 18.26 16.84 -27.64
N GLN A 27 18.84 17.95 -27.17
CA GLN A 27 19.08 18.19 -25.75
C GLN A 27 17.77 18.22 -24.94
N PRO A 28 17.63 17.44 -23.86
CA PRO A 28 16.41 17.40 -23.05
C PRO A 28 16.27 18.65 -22.19
N ILE A 29 15.17 19.40 -22.34
CA ILE A 29 14.84 20.55 -21.51
C ILE A 29 13.57 20.24 -20.72
N SER A 30 13.70 20.16 -19.40
CA SER A 30 12.56 20.08 -18.49
C SER A 30 11.87 21.45 -18.40
N LEU A 31 10.55 21.48 -18.43
CA LEU A 31 9.75 22.68 -18.16
C LEU A 31 9.25 22.67 -16.71
N GLY A 32 8.81 23.82 -16.19
CA GLY A 32 8.28 23.94 -14.82
C GLY A 32 7.11 22.99 -14.55
N CYS A 33 6.32 22.66 -15.57
CA CYS A 33 5.25 21.66 -15.52
C CYS A 33 5.72 20.19 -15.41
N SER A 34 7.03 19.94 -15.39
CA SER A 34 7.68 18.63 -15.41
C SER A 34 7.50 17.81 -16.70
N HIS A 35 7.12 18.46 -17.80
CA HIS A 35 7.26 17.88 -19.13
C HIS A 35 8.65 18.16 -19.69
N THR A 36 9.27 17.14 -20.30
CA THR A 36 10.61 17.25 -20.90
C THR A 36 10.52 17.14 -22.41
N VAL A 37 11.05 18.15 -23.11
CA VAL A 37 11.00 18.26 -24.58
C VAL A 37 12.39 18.64 -25.07
N CYS A 38 12.78 18.18 -26.26
CA CYS A 38 14.09 18.53 -26.78
C CYS A 38 14.18 20.02 -27.18
N LYS A 39 15.35 20.63 -27.01
CA LYS A 39 15.61 22.05 -27.28
C LYS A 39 15.18 22.47 -28.69
N THR A 40 15.47 21.67 -29.71
CA THR A 40 15.04 21.94 -31.10
C THR A 40 13.53 21.98 -31.26
N CYS A 41 12.78 21.13 -30.56
CA CYS A 41 11.32 21.12 -30.65
C CYS A 41 10.70 22.30 -29.90
N LEU A 42 11.26 22.70 -28.75
CA LEU A 42 10.79 23.86 -28.00
C LEU A 42 10.90 25.16 -28.83
N HIS A 43 12.01 25.35 -29.56
CA HIS A 43 12.20 26.52 -30.44
C HIS A 43 11.22 26.57 -31.61
N LYS A 44 10.65 25.43 -32.01
CA LYS A 44 9.67 25.33 -33.10
C LYS A 44 8.23 25.56 -32.61
N LEU A 45 8.01 25.75 -31.31
CA LEU A 45 6.67 26.00 -30.79
C LEU A 45 6.18 27.40 -31.21
N HIS A 46 5.01 27.44 -31.84
CA HIS A 46 4.36 28.71 -32.21
C HIS A 46 3.83 29.52 -31.02
N ARG A 47 3.60 28.86 -29.88
CA ARG A 47 3.12 29.49 -28.63
C ARG A 47 4.11 29.16 -27.52
N LYS A 48 4.41 30.13 -26.66
CA LYS A 48 5.22 29.96 -25.44
C LYS A 48 4.41 29.25 -24.34
N ALA A 49 3.94 28.04 -24.64
CA ALA A 49 3.20 27.20 -23.72
C ALA A 49 3.54 25.74 -23.96
N CYS A 50 3.52 24.95 -22.89
CA CYS A 50 3.71 23.50 -22.96
C CYS A 50 2.68 22.87 -23.90
N PRO A 51 3.07 22.01 -24.86
CA PRO A 51 2.14 21.41 -25.82
C PRO A 51 1.22 20.33 -25.23
N PHE A 52 1.47 19.90 -23.99
CA PHE A 52 0.72 18.83 -23.31
C PHE A 52 -0.35 19.37 -22.37
N ASP A 53 0.00 20.32 -21.51
CA ASP A 53 -0.89 20.87 -20.47
C ASP A 53 -1.16 22.37 -20.62
N GLN A 54 -0.59 23.02 -21.63
CA GLN A 54 -0.76 24.45 -21.93
C GLN A 54 -0.23 25.40 -20.85
N THR A 55 0.58 24.91 -19.91
CA THR A 55 1.28 25.74 -18.91
C THR A 55 2.15 26.77 -19.64
N PRO A 56 2.06 28.08 -19.31
CA PRO A 56 2.89 29.09 -19.96
C PRO A 56 4.37 28.84 -19.69
N ILE A 57 5.20 29.03 -20.70
CA ILE A 57 6.67 28.99 -20.58
C ILE A 57 7.13 30.42 -20.40
N SER A 58 7.40 30.81 -19.15
CA SER A 58 7.79 32.17 -18.77
C SER A 58 9.27 32.45 -19.02
N THR A 59 10.13 31.46 -18.77
CA THR A 59 11.58 31.56 -18.93
C THR A 59 11.98 31.38 -20.40
N ASP A 60 13.01 32.09 -20.86
CA ASP A 60 13.57 31.86 -22.19
C ASP A 60 14.16 30.44 -22.28
N ILE A 61 13.93 29.75 -23.40
CA ILE A 61 14.37 28.37 -23.62
C ILE A 61 15.89 28.28 -23.57
N ASP A 62 16.60 29.32 -24.03
CA ASP A 62 18.06 29.37 -23.99
C ASP A 62 18.64 29.55 -22.58
N LEU A 63 17.82 29.99 -21.62
CA LEU A 63 18.20 30.14 -20.21
C LEU A 63 17.84 28.91 -19.37
N LEU A 64 17.07 27.96 -19.93
CA LEU A 64 16.72 26.72 -19.25
C LEU A 64 17.88 25.72 -19.35
N PRO A 65 18.33 25.14 -18.22
CA PRO A 65 19.40 24.16 -18.23
C PRO A 65 18.94 22.86 -18.89
N VAL A 66 19.90 22.18 -19.51
CA VAL A 66 19.71 20.85 -20.10
C VAL A 66 19.70 19.82 -18.97
N ASN A 67 18.75 18.90 -19.02
CA ASN A 67 18.59 17.83 -18.04
C ASN A 67 19.73 16.80 -18.17
N CYS A 68 20.82 17.04 -17.44
CA CYS A 68 21.99 16.19 -17.41
C CYS A 68 21.69 14.78 -16.91
N ALA A 69 20.75 14.62 -15.97
CA ALA A 69 20.35 13.31 -15.45
C ALA A 69 19.80 12.40 -16.56
N LEU A 70 19.01 12.95 -17.50
CA LEU A 70 18.55 12.19 -18.67
C LEU A 70 19.67 11.91 -19.67
N LEU A 71 20.58 12.87 -19.90
CA LEU A 71 21.74 12.67 -20.78
C LEU A 71 22.68 11.55 -20.29
N GLN A 72 22.88 11.46 -18.96
CA GLN A 72 23.66 10.38 -18.35
C GLN A 72 23.07 8.99 -18.61
N LEU A 73 21.73 8.90 -18.71
CA LEU A 73 21.03 7.63 -18.92
C LEU A 73 21.10 7.11 -20.36
N VAL A 74 21.17 8.02 -21.34
CA VAL A 74 21.42 7.69 -22.76
C VAL A 74 22.90 7.54 -23.09
N GLY A 75 23.80 7.77 -22.12
CA GLY A 75 25.25 7.68 -22.31
C GLY A 75 25.84 8.83 -23.15
N ALA A 76 25.12 9.95 -23.25
CA ALA A 76 25.60 11.14 -23.94
C ALA A 76 26.61 11.92 -23.09
N GLN A 77 27.45 12.73 -23.75
CA GLN A 77 28.34 13.64 -23.03
C GLN A 77 27.52 14.70 -22.29
N VAL A 78 27.78 14.81 -20.98
CA VAL A 78 27.18 15.81 -20.10
C VAL A 78 28.02 17.09 -20.20
N PRO A 79 27.42 18.28 -20.35
CA PRO A 79 28.16 19.53 -20.31
C PRO A 79 28.83 19.75 -18.94
N ASP A 80 30.14 20.07 -18.91
CA ASP A 80 30.91 20.29 -17.67
C ASP A 80 30.38 21.44 -16.82
N VAL A 81 29.89 22.52 -17.45
CA VAL A 81 29.31 23.69 -16.78
C VAL A 81 28.13 24.18 -17.59
N GLN A 82 26.98 24.37 -16.93
CA GLN A 82 25.85 25.07 -17.53
C GLN A 82 25.66 26.41 -16.83
N PRO A 83 25.67 27.53 -17.56
CA PRO A 83 25.40 28.82 -16.94
C PRO A 83 23.95 28.86 -16.48
N VAL A 84 23.75 29.01 -15.17
CA VAL A 84 22.42 29.23 -14.58
C VAL A 84 22.35 30.66 -14.06
N SER A 85 21.28 31.38 -14.42
CA SER A 85 21.06 32.75 -13.97
C SER A 85 20.25 32.76 -12.67
N LEU A 86 20.94 32.62 -11.52
CA LEU A 86 20.34 32.73 -10.18
C LEU A 86 20.75 34.04 -9.49
N SER A 87 19.98 34.46 -8.48
CA SER A 87 20.13 35.79 -7.85
C SER A 87 21.40 35.95 -7.01
N SER A 88 21.97 34.87 -6.49
CA SER A 88 23.14 34.93 -5.60
C SER A 88 24.04 33.70 -5.74
N ALA A 89 25.31 33.83 -5.32
CA ALA A 89 26.28 32.73 -5.34
C ALA A 89 25.89 31.58 -4.40
N ALA A 90 25.26 31.89 -3.27
CA ALA A 90 24.74 30.89 -2.34
C ALA A 90 23.67 30.02 -3.01
N GLU A 91 22.72 30.63 -3.73
CA GLU A 91 21.69 29.88 -4.45
C GLU A 91 22.26 28.98 -5.55
N VAL A 92 23.36 29.39 -6.19
CA VAL A 92 24.06 28.56 -7.18
C VAL A 92 24.65 27.32 -6.52
N GLU A 93 25.28 27.45 -5.36
CA GLU A 93 25.82 26.32 -4.60
C GLU A 93 24.71 25.33 -4.21
N GLN A 94 23.61 25.84 -3.67
CA GLN A 94 22.45 25.01 -3.27
C GLN A 94 21.79 24.33 -4.47
N TYR A 95 21.67 25.03 -5.60
CA TYR A 95 21.18 24.47 -6.85
C TYR A 95 22.06 23.31 -7.33
N GLU A 96 23.39 23.47 -7.33
CA GLU A 96 24.31 22.41 -7.77
C GLU A 96 24.19 21.17 -6.88
N VAL A 97 24.09 21.32 -5.55
CA VAL A 97 23.85 20.19 -4.63
C VAL A 97 22.53 19.47 -4.97
N CYS A 98 21.46 20.22 -5.21
CA CYS A 98 20.16 19.64 -5.60
C CYS A 98 20.24 18.88 -6.92
N LYS A 99 20.90 19.48 -7.92
CA LYS A 99 21.09 18.89 -9.24
C LYS A 99 21.91 17.60 -9.17
N GLU A 100 23.04 17.60 -8.46
CA GLU A 100 23.88 16.41 -8.25
C GLU A 100 23.08 15.28 -7.57
N CYS A 101 22.26 15.59 -6.56
CA CYS A 101 21.39 14.60 -5.93
C CYS A 101 20.42 13.95 -6.92
N VAL A 102 19.79 14.74 -7.80
CA VAL A 102 18.86 14.23 -8.83
C VAL A 102 19.59 13.38 -9.87
N GLU A 103 20.78 13.80 -10.30
CA GLU A 103 21.62 13.05 -11.24
C GLU A 103 22.05 11.70 -10.68
N GLU A 104 22.56 11.66 -9.45
CA GLU A 104 22.94 10.40 -8.78
C GLU A 104 21.75 9.45 -8.63
N LEU A 105 20.60 9.97 -8.20
CA LEU A 105 19.38 9.19 -8.07
C LEU A 105 18.92 8.63 -9.42
N ALA A 106 19.04 9.40 -10.50
CA ALA A 106 18.64 8.97 -11.84
C ALA A 106 19.39 7.72 -12.29
N LEU A 107 20.63 7.49 -11.84
CA LEU A 107 21.43 6.31 -12.20
C LEU A 107 20.74 4.98 -11.83
N TYR A 108 19.84 4.96 -10.84
CA TYR A 108 19.04 3.78 -10.52
C TYR A 108 18.02 3.40 -11.62
N LEU A 109 17.81 4.26 -12.61
CA LEU A 109 16.96 4.01 -13.79
C LEU A 109 17.73 3.33 -14.95
N LYS A 110 19.06 3.20 -14.90
CA LYS A 110 19.89 2.59 -15.97
C LYS A 110 19.44 1.21 -16.47
N PRO A 111 18.91 0.29 -15.65
CA PRO A 111 18.43 -1.00 -16.17
C PRO A 111 17.25 -0.87 -17.17
N ILE A 112 16.62 0.30 -17.27
CA ILE A 112 15.52 0.61 -18.21
C ILE A 112 16.07 1.21 -19.52
N SER A 113 17.27 1.79 -19.51
CA SER A 113 17.90 2.42 -20.69
C SER A 113 18.59 1.43 -21.64
N GLY A 114 18.33 0.13 -21.48
CA GLY A 114 18.92 -0.94 -22.29
C GLY A 114 18.57 -0.81 -23.77
N ALA A 115 19.57 -0.34 -24.53
CA ALA A 115 19.62 -0.25 -25.97
C ALA A 115 19.06 -1.49 -26.68
N LYS A 116 18.48 -1.25 -27.86
CA LYS A 116 18.16 -2.29 -28.86
C LYS A 116 19.42 -3.13 -29.14
N GLY A 117 19.57 -4.26 -28.44
CA GLY A 117 20.62 -5.25 -28.71
C GLY A 117 21.34 -5.74 -27.46
N VAL A 118 20.93 -6.93 -27.00
CA VAL A 118 21.72 -7.86 -26.16
C VAL A 118 22.39 -7.24 -24.92
N ALA A 119 21.62 -6.97 -23.88
CA ALA A 119 22.14 -6.83 -22.52
C ALA A 119 21.49 -7.87 -21.61
N THR A 120 22.31 -8.63 -20.90
CA THR A 120 21.89 -9.50 -19.78
C THR A 120 20.98 -8.72 -18.85
N LEU A 121 19.71 -9.15 -18.75
CA LEU A 121 18.66 -8.56 -17.93
C LEU A 121 18.99 -8.67 -16.44
N SER A 122 19.83 -7.77 -15.91
CA SER A 122 19.86 -7.54 -14.47
C SER A 122 18.54 -6.83 -14.10
N PRO A 123 17.69 -7.44 -13.27
CA PRO A 123 16.45 -6.80 -12.85
C PRO A 123 16.80 -5.51 -12.09
N SER A 124 16.10 -4.41 -12.40
CA SER A 124 16.25 -3.17 -11.64
C SER A 124 16.02 -3.44 -10.15
N VAL A 125 16.86 -2.83 -9.32
CA VAL A 125 16.76 -2.93 -7.86
C VAL A 125 15.48 -2.26 -7.35
N LEU A 126 15.10 -1.16 -7.98
CA LEU A 126 13.91 -0.40 -7.61
C LEU A 126 12.65 -1.00 -8.24
N SER A 127 11.55 -1.00 -7.48
CA SER A 127 10.25 -1.40 -8.00
C SER A 127 9.73 -0.42 -9.06
N ARG A 128 8.84 -0.87 -9.96
CA ARG A 128 8.20 0.01 -10.96
C ARG A 128 7.53 1.27 -10.35
N PRO A 129 6.75 1.17 -9.25
CA PRO A 129 6.24 2.35 -8.56
C PRO A 129 7.32 3.34 -8.12
N MET A 130 8.47 2.85 -7.65
CA MET A 130 9.59 3.70 -7.25
C MET A 130 10.23 4.38 -8.46
N GLN A 131 10.53 3.62 -9.52
CA GLN A 131 11.06 4.15 -10.78
C GLN A 131 10.17 5.26 -11.36
N ARG A 132 8.84 5.06 -11.39
CA ARG A 132 7.90 6.09 -11.89
C ARG A 132 7.97 7.40 -11.09
N LYS A 133 8.04 7.30 -9.77
CA LYS A 133 8.18 8.49 -8.90
C LYS A 133 9.53 9.15 -9.07
N LEU A 134 10.59 8.36 -9.29
CA LEU A 134 11.92 8.86 -9.56
C LEU A 134 12.00 9.60 -10.89
N VAL A 135 11.40 9.06 -11.97
CA VAL A 135 11.25 9.77 -13.25
C VAL A 135 10.50 11.09 -13.08
N THR A 136 9.49 11.14 -12.20
CA THR A 136 8.77 12.38 -11.89
C THR A 136 9.70 13.43 -11.28
N LEU A 137 10.58 13.04 -10.35
CA LEU A 137 11.58 13.92 -9.77
C LEU A 137 12.60 14.39 -10.81
N VAL A 138 13.14 13.47 -11.63
CA VAL A 138 14.13 13.76 -12.68
C VAL A 138 13.64 14.79 -13.69
N ASN A 139 12.34 14.81 -13.98
CA ASN A 139 11.76 15.78 -14.91
C ASN A 139 11.45 17.16 -14.28
N CYS A 140 11.74 17.39 -12.99
CA CYS A 140 11.51 18.70 -12.38
C CYS A 140 12.57 19.71 -12.82
N GLN A 141 12.14 20.91 -13.24
CA GLN A 141 13.03 22.00 -13.65
C GLN A 141 13.35 22.91 -12.45
N LEU A 142 14.49 22.68 -11.78
CA LEU A 142 14.79 23.30 -10.48
C LEU A 142 15.04 24.82 -10.53
N VAL A 143 15.41 25.37 -11.69
CA VAL A 143 15.58 26.82 -11.84
C VAL A 143 14.25 27.58 -11.79
N GLU A 144 13.14 26.89 -12.07
CA GLU A 144 11.80 27.46 -12.03
C GLU A 144 11.12 27.16 -10.70
N GLU A 145 10.41 28.15 -10.15
CA GLU A 145 9.69 28.04 -8.88
C GLU A 145 8.68 26.88 -8.86
N GLU A 146 7.87 26.78 -9.91
CA GLU A 146 6.94 25.68 -10.17
C GLU A 146 7.62 24.31 -10.19
N GLY A 147 8.84 24.23 -10.74
CA GLY A 147 9.61 22.99 -10.78
C GLY A 147 10.14 22.61 -9.40
N ARG A 148 10.55 23.58 -8.57
CA ARG A 148 10.97 23.32 -7.17
C ARG A 148 9.82 22.81 -6.31
N VAL A 149 8.63 23.40 -6.44
CA VAL A 149 7.41 22.91 -5.75
C VAL A 149 7.11 21.46 -6.13
N ARG A 150 7.18 21.13 -7.44
CA ARG A 150 7.01 19.74 -7.91
C ARG A 150 8.10 18.80 -7.40
N ALA A 151 9.36 19.26 -7.33
CA ALA A 151 10.48 18.46 -6.83
C ALA A 151 10.30 18.06 -5.36
N VAL A 152 9.89 19.01 -4.50
CA VAL A 152 9.61 18.74 -3.09
C VAL A 152 8.45 17.74 -2.92
N ARG A 153 7.37 17.90 -3.69
CA ARG A 153 6.25 16.93 -3.72
C ARG A 153 6.70 15.54 -4.19
N ALA A 154 7.53 15.48 -5.24
CA ALA A 154 8.10 14.23 -5.73
C ALA A 154 9.00 13.57 -4.67
N GLY A 155 9.80 14.35 -3.95
CA GLY A 155 10.64 13.91 -2.84
C GLY A 155 9.83 13.29 -1.69
N ARG A 156 8.77 13.95 -1.23
CA ARG A 156 7.81 13.37 -0.28
C ARG A 156 7.25 12.04 -0.77
N SER A 157 6.84 12.00 -2.04
CA SER A 157 6.27 10.80 -2.67
C SER A 157 7.24 9.62 -2.73
N LEU A 158 8.52 9.90 -3.00
CA LEU A 158 9.60 8.92 -2.98
C LEU A 158 9.83 8.40 -1.57
N GLY A 159 9.93 9.28 -0.57
CA GLY A 159 10.11 8.90 0.84
C GLY A 159 8.99 7.99 1.35
N GLU A 160 7.74 8.35 1.10
CA GLU A 160 6.57 7.55 1.51
C GLU A 160 6.57 6.17 0.85
N ARG A 161 6.95 6.13 -0.44
CA ARG A 161 7.07 4.87 -1.16
C ARG A 161 8.21 4.01 -0.62
N THR A 162 9.33 4.62 -0.25
CA THR A 162 10.49 3.92 0.34
C THR A 162 10.10 3.24 1.64
N VAL A 163 9.41 3.94 2.55
CA VAL A 163 8.92 3.34 3.79
C VAL A 163 8.02 2.15 3.52
N THR A 164 7.11 2.28 2.56
CA THR A 164 6.22 1.18 2.17
C THR A 164 7.02 -0.04 1.68
N GLU A 165 8.08 0.16 0.89
CA GLU A 165 8.92 -0.93 0.41
C GLU A 165 9.74 -1.57 1.52
N LEU A 166 10.30 -0.78 2.43
CA LEU A 166 11.00 -1.29 3.61
C LEU A 166 10.08 -2.14 4.49
N ILE A 167 8.86 -1.68 4.78
CA ILE A 167 7.88 -2.46 5.55
C ILE A 167 7.56 -3.79 4.84
N LEU A 168 7.35 -3.75 3.52
CA LEU A 168 7.06 -4.96 2.74
C LEU A 168 8.19 -5.98 2.78
N GLN A 169 9.46 -5.54 2.77
CA GLN A 169 10.60 -6.45 2.89
C GLN A 169 10.66 -7.17 4.25
N HIS A 170 10.14 -6.54 5.31
CA HIS A 170 10.07 -7.13 6.65
C HIS A 170 8.77 -7.91 6.90
N GLN A 171 7.84 -7.91 5.95
CA GLN A 171 6.56 -8.60 6.07
C GLN A 171 6.64 -10.01 5.49
N ASN A 172 6.35 -11.03 6.31
CA ASN A 172 6.30 -12.41 5.85
C ASN A 172 5.01 -12.66 5.03
N PRO A 173 5.10 -12.95 3.72
CA PRO A 173 3.92 -13.11 2.87
C PRO A 173 3.14 -14.40 3.19
N GLN A 174 3.79 -15.46 3.66
CA GLN A 174 3.14 -16.73 4.02
C GLN A 174 2.24 -16.59 5.26
N GLN A 175 2.59 -15.70 6.19
CA GLN A 175 1.82 -15.47 7.43
C GLN A 175 0.84 -14.28 7.34
N LEU A 176 0.82 -13.55 6.22
CA LEU A 176 0.05 -12.31 6.08
C LEU A 176 -1.45 -12.48 6.37
N SER A 177 -2.09 -13.49 5.75
CA SER A 177 -3.51 -13.77 5.96
C SER A 177 -3.81 -14.17 7.42
N ALA A 178 -2.95 -15.01 8.02
CA ALA A 178 -3.11 -15.42 9.41
C ALA A 178 -3.01 -14.24 10.38
N ASN A 179 -2.04 -13.35 10.15
CA ASN A 179 -1.83 -12.14 10.94
C ASN A 179 -3.01 -11.15 10.81
N LEU A 180 -3.55 -10.98 9.59
CA LEU A 180 -4.74 -10.17 9.36
C LEU A 180 -5.92 -10.69 10.19
N TRP A 181 -6.24 -11.98 10.07
CA TRP A 181 -7.39 -12.53 10.77
C TRP A 181 -7.19 -12.59 12.28
N ALA A 182 -5.95 -12.75 12.77
CA ALA A 182 -5.63 -12.59 14.18
C ALA A 182 -5.91 -11.16 14.67
N ALA A 183 -5.51 -10.13 13.91
CA ALA A 183 -5.75 -8.73 14.25
C ALA A 183 -7.25 -8.37 14.25
N VAL A 184 -8.03 -8.94 13.33
CA VAL A 184 -9.50 -8.81 13.29
C VAL A 184 -10.13 -9.46 14.52
N ARG A 185 -9.74 -10.70 14.86
CA ARG A 185 -10.27 -11.42 16.04
C ARG A 185 -9.89 -10.76 17.36
N ALA A 186 -8.67 -10.22 17.48
CA ALA A 186 -8.23 -9.49 18.67
C ALA A 186 -9.10 -8.26 19.00
N ARG A 187 -9.84 -7.74 18.01
CA ARG A 187 -10.81 -6.63 18.18
C ARG A 187 -12.25 -7.11 18.38
N GLY A 188 -12.45 -8.40 18.68
CA GLY A 188 -13.78 -9.02 18.83
C GLY A 188 -14.59 -9.04 17.53
N CYS A 189 -13.92 -8.97 16.39
CA CYS A 189 -14.53 -8.95 15.06
C CYS A 189 -14.24 -10.27 14.33
N GLN A 190 -15.01 -10.56 13.29
CA GLN A 190 -14.81 -11.76 12.48
C GLN A 190 -15.22 -11.54 11.03
N PHE A 191 -14.48 -12.14 10.12
CA PHE A 191 -14.84 -12.31 8.72
C PHE A 191 -15.09 -13.79 8.46
N LEU A 192 -16.26 -14.12 7.90
CA LEU A 192 -16.74 -15.50 7.78
C LEU A 192 -16.36 -16.18 6.46
N GLY A 193 -15.60 -15.49 5.61
CA GLY A 193 -15.36 -15.87 4.22
C GLY A 193 -16.33 -15.18 3.26
N PRO A 194 -15.99 -15.07 1.96
CA PRO A 194 -16.70 -14.19 1.02
C PRO A 194 -18.22 -14.42 0.95
N ALA A 195 -18.66 -15.66 0.69
CA ALA A 195 -20.07 -15.98 0.50
C ALA A 195 -20.90 -15.82 1.78
N MET A 196 -20.40 -16.35 2.91
CA MET A 196 -21.11 -16.32 4.18
C MET A 196 -21.19 -14.88 4.74
N GLN A 197 -20.14 -14.08 4.54
CA GLN A 197 -20.13 -12.68 4.96
C GLN A 197 -21.13 -11.85 4.16
N GLU A 198 -21.19 -12.05 2.84
CA GLU A 198 -22.15 -11.37 1.98
C GLU A 198 -23.60 -11.64 2.42
N ASP A 199 -23.96 -12.91 2.63
CA ASP A 199 -25.31 -13.29 3.08
C ASP A 199 -25.61 -12.74 4.48
N ALA A 200 -24.63 -12.75 5.40
CA ALA A 200 -24.80 -12.17 6.74
C ALA A 200 -25.08 -10.65 6.68
N LEU A 201 -24.35 -9.89 5.85
CA LEU A 201 -24.57 -8.46 5.67
C LEU A 201 -25.93 -8.16 5.02
N LYS A 202 -26.35 -8.94 4.03
CA LYS A 202 -27.69 -8.83 3.41
C LYS A 202 -28.80 -9.08 4.43
N LEU A 203 -28.63 -10.03 5.35
CA LEU A 203 -29.59 -10.29 6.43
C LEU A 203 -29.62 -9.18 7.48
N VAL A 204 -28.47 -8.57 7.82
CA VAL A 204 -28.43 -7.38 8.69
C VAL A 204 -29.18 -6.23 8.03
N LEU A 205 -28.96 -6.02 6.72
CA LEU A 205 -29.65 -4.98 5.97
C LEU A 205 -31.17 -5.21 5.94
N LEU A 206 -31.61 -6.43 5.62
CA LEU A 206 -33.03 -6.81 5.63
C LEU A 206 -33.72 -6.52 6.98
N ALA A 207 -32.98 -6.61 8.09
CA ALA A 207 -33.53 -6.37 9.42
C ALA A 207 -33.61 -4.89 9.81
N LEU A 208 -32.87 -4.00 9.15
CA LEU A 208 -32.64 -2.62 9.59
C LEU A 208 -32.80 -1.55 8.48
N GLU A 209 -33.00 -1.93 7.23
CA GLU A 209 -33.10 -1.02 6.08
C GLU A 209 -34.32 -0.11 6.13
N ASP A 210 -35.41 -0.57 6.76
CA ASP A 210 -36.61 0.23 7.02
C ASP A 210 -36.42 1.24 8.16
N GLY A 211 -35.26 1.24 8.82
CA GLY A 211 -34.96 2.07 9.98
C GLY A 211 -35.43 1.46 11.29
N SER A 212 -35.76 0.17 11.33
CA SER A 212 -36.00 -0.56 12.57
C SER A 212 -34.83 -0.43 13.56
N ALA A 213 -35.16 -0.34 14.84
CA ALA A 213 -34.19 -0.27 15.93
C ALA A 213 -34.23 -1.56 16.75
N LEU A 214 -33.19 -2.38 16.61
CA LEU A 214 -33.13 -3.70 17.25
C LEU A 214 -32.03 -3.76 18.30
N SER A 215 -32.24 -4.52 19.37
CA SER A 215 -31.13 -4.84 20.28
C SER A 215 -30.15 -5.80 19.62
N ARG A 216 -28.90 -5.79 20.08
CA ARG A 216 -27.87 -6.70 19.55
C ARG A 216 -28.30 -8.16 19.59
N LYS A 217 -28.92 -8.59 20.69
CA LYS A 217 -29.41 -9.97 20.87
C LYS A 217 -30.44 -10.34 19.82
N VAL A 218 -31.42 -9.45 19.57
CA VAL A 218 -32.49 -9.70 18.59
C VAL A 218 -31.94 -9.75 17.18
N LEU A 219 -31.08 -8.81 16.80
CA LEU A 219 -30.45 -8.78 15.47
C LEU A 219 -29.62 -10.04 15.20
N VAL A 220 -28.78 -10.45 16.16
CA VAL A 220 -27.95 -11.66 16.03
C VAL A 220 -28.83 -12.91 15.86
N LEU A 221 -29.91 -13.05 16.65
CA LEU A 221 -30.82 -14.19 16.53
C LEU A 221 -31.51 -14.22 15.16
N PHE A 222 -31.99 -13.08 14.66
CA PHE A 222 -32.60 -12.96 13.34
C PHE A 222 -31.66 -13.46 12.22
N VAL A 223 -30.41 -12.99 12.23
CA VAL A 223 -29.42 -13.36 11.21
C VAL A 223 -29.07 -14.84 11.31
N VAL A 224 -28.78 -15.35 12.51
CA VAL A 224 -28.40 -16.76 12.72
C VAL A 224 -29.50 -17.72 12.22
N GLN A 225 -30.75 -17.49 12.61
CA GLN A 225 -31.88 -18.36 12.23
C GLN A 225 -32.07 -18.46 10.71
N LYS A 226 -31.79 -17.38 9.98
CA LYS A 226 -31.88 -17.36 8.51
C LYS A 226 -30.62 -17.89 7.82
N LEU A 227 -29.45 -17.73 8.44
CA LEU A 227 -28.16 -18.09 7.84
C LEU A 227 -27.81 -19.58 8.04
N GLU A 228 -28.20 -20.18 9.16
CA GLU A 228 -27.90 -21.59 9.51
C GLU A 228 -28.40 -22.59 8.45
N ALA A 229 -29.51 -22.29 7.77
CA ALA A 229 -30.07 -23.14 6.72
C ALA A 229 -29.11 -23.35 5.52
N ARG A 230 -28.25 -22.36 5.23
CA ARG A 230 -27.26 -22.42 4.14
C ARG A 230 -25.83 -22.63 4.65
N PHE A 231 -25.55 -22.20 5.89
CA PHE A 231 -24.22 -22.28 6.52
C PHE A 231 -24.35 -22.84 7.94
N PRO A 232 -24.31 -24.18 8.12
CA PRO A 232 -24.50 -24.82 9.43
C PRO A 232 -23.49 -24.41 10.51
N GLN A 233 -22.33 -23.87 10.10
CA GLN A 233 -21.31 -23.32 10.99
C GLN A 233 -21.63 -21.92 11.53
N ALA A 234 -22.75 -21.31 11.14
CA ALA A 234 -23.22 -20.04 11.70
C ALA A 234 -23.52 -20.21 13.19
N SER A 235 -23.12 -19.25 14.02
CA SER A 235 -23.37 -19.28 15.45
C SER A 235 -23.66 -17.87 15.97
N LYS A 236 -24.33 -17.77 17.12
CA LYS A 236 -24.60 -16.50 17.80
C LYS A 236 -23.30 -15.71 18.04
N THR A 237 -22.22 -16.41 18.39
CA THR A 237 -20.91 -15.81 18.65
C THR A 237 -20.29 -15.25 17.36
N SER A 238 -20.23 -16.05 16.30
CA SER A 238 -19.60 -15.61 15.04
C SER A 238 -20.35 -14.47 14.37
N ILE A 239 -21.70 -14.49 14.39
CA ILE A 239 -22.52 -13.37 13.90
C ILE A 239 -22.45 -12.16 14.83
N GLY A 240 -22.36 -12.36 16.15
CA GLY A 240 -22.10 -11.29 17.10
C GLY A 240 -20.82 -10.51 16.80
N HIS A 241 -19.77 -11.20 16.36
CA HIS A 241 -18.51 -10.59 15.91
C HIS A 241 -18.62 -9.87 14.55
N VAL A 242 -19.47 -10.32 13.63
CA VAL A 242 -19.78 -9.57 12.40
C VAL A 242 -20.51 -8.26 12.73
N VAL A 243 -21.50 -8.32 13.62
CA VAL A 243 -22.20 -7.11 14.11
C VAL A 243 -21.22 -6.20 14.87
N GLN A 244 -20.23 -6.76 15.59
CA GLN A 244 -19.18 -5.97 16.24
C GLN A 244 -18.35 -5.20 15.22
N LEU A 245 -18.04 -5.80 14.08
CA LEU A 245 -17.27 -5.16 13.02
C LEU A 245 -18.02 -3.95 12.44
N LEU A 246 -19.32 -4.09 12.15
CA LEU A 246 -20.17 -2.99 11.71
C LEU A 246 -20.33 -1.89 12.79
N TYR A 247 -20.34 -2.29 14.06
CA TYR A 247 -20.35 -1.33 15.17
C TYR A 247 -19.05 -0.52 15.22
N ARG A 248 -17.89 -1.16 15.06
CA ARG A 248 -16.59 -0.46 14.99
C ARG A 248 -16.50 0.45 13.77
N ALA A 249 -17.06 0.01 12.66
CA ALA A 249 -17.21 0.80 11.43
C ALA A 249 -18.20 1.96 11.56
N SER A 250 -18.76 2.18 12.76
CA SER A 250 -19.69 3.28 13.03
C SER A 250 -20.95 3.27 12.15
N CYS A 251 -21.40 2.09 11.72
CA CYS A 251 -22.57 1.94 10.86
C CYS A 251 -23.90 2.19 11.61
N PHE A 252 -23.90 2.12 12.93
CA PHE A 252 -25.11 2.20 13.75
C PHE A 252 -25.25 3.54 14.47
N LYS A 253 -26.49 4.03 14.54
CA LYS A 253 -26.97 4.95 15.56
C LYS A 253 -27.42 4.13 16.78
N VAL A 254 -26.81 4.38 17.93
CA VAL A 254 -27.04 3.61 19.15
C VAL A 254 -27.86 4.44 20.14
N THR A 255 -29.04 3.94 20.51
CA THR A 255 -29.91 4.57 21.50
C THR A 255 -29.84 3.78 22.79
N LYS A 256 -29.32 4.41 23.85
CA LYS A 256 -29.33 3.84 25.19
C LYS A 256 -30.73 3.95 25.78
N ARG A 257 -31.15 2.93 26.55
CA ARG A 257 -32.41 2.89 27.29
C ARG A 257 -32.08 2.59 28.75
N ASP A 258 -32.73 3.28 29.67
CA ASP A 258 -32.52 3.05 31.10
C ASP A 258 -33.02 1.65 31.46
N GLU A 259 -32.20 0.89 32.18
CA GLU A 259 -32.48 -0.48 32.65
C GLU A 259 -32.78 -1.54 31.56
N ASP A 260 -32.58 -1.24 30.27
CA ASP A 260 -32.79 -2.18 29.16
C ASP A 260 -31.63 -2.16 28.14
N SER A 261 -31.56 -3.17 27.28
CA SER A 261 -30.57 -3.30 26.21
C SER A 261 -30.63 -2.13 25.25
N SER A 262 -29.45 -1.59 24.89
CA SER A 262 -29.33 -0.54 23.86
C SER A 262 -29.88 -1.02 22.52
N LEU A 263 -30.51 -0.11 21.79
CA LEU A 263 -31.01 -0.35 20.45
C LEU A 263 -30.02 0.17 19.41
N MET A 264 -29.94 -0.55 18.30
CA MET A 264 -29.07 -0.26 17.18
C MET A 264 -29.93 -0.06 15.94
N GLN A 265 -29.77 1.08 15.28
CA GLN A 265 -30.42 1.42 14.02
C GLN A 265 -29.33 1.69 12.98
N LEU A 266 -29.52 1.22 11.75
CA LEU A 266 -28.58 1.51 10.68
C LEU A 266 -28.72 2.98 10.24
N LYS A 267 -27.60 3.70 10.16
CA LYS A 267 -27.62 5.08 9.63
C LYS A 267 -28.08 5.08 8.18
N GLU A 268 -28.72 6.16 7.75
CA GLU A 268 -29.42 6.23 6.46
C GLU A 268 -28.49 5.96 5.27
N GLU A 269 -27.27 6.50 5.32
CA GLU A 269 -26.24 6.31 4.31
C GLU A 269 -25.78 4.85 4.14
N PHE A 270 -26.02 3.99 5.13
CA PHE A 270 -25.63 2.57 5.11
C PHE A 270 -26.79 1.61 4.82
N ARG A 271 -27.98 2.11 4.46
CA ARG A 271 -29.17 1.29 4.13
C ARG A 271 -29.17 0.74 2.70
N THR A 272 -28.00 0.56 2.11
CA THR A 272 -27.83 -0.19 0.86
C THR A 272 -26.69 -1.18 1.03
N TYR A 273 -26.76 -2.31 0.32
CA TYR A 273 -25.71 -3.32 0.41
C TYR A 273 -24.34 -2.75 0.03
N GLU A 274 -24.28 -1.98 -1.05
CA GLU A 274 -23.04 -1.38 -1.55
C GLU A 274 -22.38 -0.46 -0.52
N SER A 275 -23.14 0.45 0.10
CA SER A 275 -22.58 1.37 1.10
C SER A 275 -22.19 0.67 2.39
N LEU A 276 -23.03 -0.26 2.89
CA LEU A 276 -22.72 -1.07 4.07
C LEU A 276 -21.49 -1.95 3.86
N ARG A 277 -21.39 -2.60 2.69
CA ARG A 277 -20.26 -3.48 2.34
C ARG A 277 -18.98 -2.70 2.20
N ARG A 278 -19.03 -1.52 1.59
CA ARG A 278 -17.88 -0.62 1.49
C ARG A 278 -17.34 -0.21 2.86
N GLU A 279 -18.22 0.16 3.79
CA GLU A 279 -17.83 0.57 5.14
C GLU A 279 -17.28 -0.63 5.95
N HIS A 280 -17.90 -1.80 5.80
CA HIS A 280 -17.38 -3.06 6.35
C HIS A 280 -15.96 -3.35 5.87
N ASP A 281 -15.71 -3.28 4.56
CA ASP A 281 -14.40 -3.56 3.99
C ASP A 281 -13.36 -2.52 4.43
N ALA A 282 -13.74 -1.24 4.42
CA ALA A 282 -12.91 -0.14 4.91
C ALA A 282 -12.47 -0.37 6.36
N GLN A 283 -13.36 -0.85 7.21
CA GLN A 283 -13.02 -1.18 8.60
C GLN A 283 -12.02 -2.32 8.71
N ILE A 284 -12.09 -3.36 7.87
CA ILE A 284 -11.08 -4.44 7.85
C ILE A 284 -9.73 -3.91 7.36
N VAL A 285 -9.72 -3.07 6.32
CA VAL A 285 -8.50 -2.40 5.83
C VAL A 285 -7.88 -1.55 6.94
N HIS A 286 -8.69 -0.78 7.67
CA HIS A 286 -8.23 0.03 8.80
C HIS A 286 -7.59 -0.84 9.91
N ILE A 287 -8.19 -1.99 10.24
CA ILE A 287 -7.62 -2.93 11.21
C ILE A 287 -6.26 -3.46 10.75
N ALA A 288 -6.10 -3.74 9.46
CA ALA A 288 -4.84 -4.18 8.89
C ALA A 288 -3.77 -3.09 8.98
N MET A 289 -4.12 -1.84 8.67
CA MET A 289 -3.23 -0.69 8.79
C MET A 289 -2.77 -0.48 10.24
N GLU A 290 -3.68 -0.51 11.21
CA GLU A 290 -3.32 -0.44 12.64
C GLU A 290 -2.42 -1.60 13.10
N ALA A 291 -2.52 -2.76 12.45
CA ALA A 291 -1.66 -3.91 12.72
C ALA A 291 -0.31 -3.85 11.95
N GLY A 292 -0.04 -2.76 11.22
CA GLY A 292 1.17 -2.59 10.41
C GLY A 292 1.23 -3.53 9.21
N LEU A 293 0.10 -4.00 8.71
CA LEU A 293 0.02 -4.92 7.56
C LEU A 293 -0.22 -4.14 6.26
N ARG A 294 0.66 -4.33 5.29
CA ARG A 294 0.52 -3.77 3.94
C ARG A 294 0.04 -4.86 2.98
N ILE A 295 -1.18 -4.71 2.48
CA ILE A 295 -1.86 -5.69 1.62
C ILE A 295 -2.27 -4.98 0.33
N SER A 296 -1.97 -5.59 -0.82
CA SER A 296 -2.29 -5.01 -2.13
C SER A 296 -3.79 -5.08 -2.44
N PRO A 297 -4.33 -4.22 -3.34
CA PRO A 297 -5.73 -4.29 -3.74
C PRO A 297 -6.14 -5.66 -4.33
N GLU A 298 -5.22 -6.33 -5.03
CA GLU A 298 -5.44 -7.67 -5.57
C GLU A 298 -5.55 -8.73 -4.46
N GLN A 299 -4.67 -8.66 -3.46
CA GLN A 299 -4.73 -9.52 -2.29
C GLN A 299 -6.01 -9.26 -1.49
N TRP A 300 -6.42 -8.01 -1.33
CA TRP A 300 -7.69 -7.66 -0.68
C TRP A 300 -8.91 -8.21 -1.41
N SER A 301 -8.96 -8.07 -2.73
CA SER A 301 -10.02 -8.66 -3.56
C SER A 301 -10.09 -10.18 -3.33
N SER A 302 -8.94 -10.86 -3.33
CA SER A 302 -8.87 -12.29 -3.07
C SER A 302 -9.33 -12.66 -1.66
N LEU A 303 -8.91 -11.91 -0.64
CA LEU A 303 -9.24 -12.17 0.77
C LEU A 303 -10.72 -11.94 1.09
N LEU A 304 -11.31 -10.85 0.59
CA LEU A 304 -12.67 -10.43 0.94
C LEU A 304 -13.76 -10.92 -0.02
N TYR A 305 -13.39 -11.21 -1.27
CA TYR A 305 -14.33 -11.58 -2.33
C TYR A 305 -14.02 -12.94 -2.96
N GLY A 306 -12.80 -13.45 -2.82
CA GLY A 306 -12.39 -14.71 -3.46
C GLY A 306 -12.14 -14.57 -4.97
N ASP A 307 -11.99 -13.34 -5.46
CA ASP A 307 -11.79 -13.00 -6.87
C ASP A 307 -10.77 -11.87 -7.06
N LEU A 308 -10.53 -11.46 -8.31
CA LEU A 308 -9.69 -10.30 -8.67
C LEU A 308 -10.51 -9.14 -9.26
N VAL A 309 -11.84 -9.26 -9.27
CA VAL A 309 -12.74 -8.28 -9.92
C VAL A 309 -12.84 -7.02 -9.08
N HIS A 310 -12.81 -7.15 -7.75
CA HIS A 310 -12.98 -6.04 -6.81
C HIS A 310 -11.69 -5.24 -6.54
N LYS A 311 -10.63 -5.43 -7.35
CA LYS A 311 -9.35 -4.73 -7.22
C LYS A 311 -9.52 -3.20 -7.20
N SER A 312 -10.29 -2.63 -8.12
CA SER A 312 -10.51 -1.18 -8.21
C SER A 312 -11.30 -0.62 -7.03
N HIS A 313 -12.29 -1.38 -6.54
CA HIS A 313 -13.04 -1.06 -5.33
C HIS A 313 -12.12 -0.99 -4.10
N MET A 314 -11.28 -2.01 -3.92
CA MET A 314 -10.32 -2.04 -2.81
C MET A 314 -9.27 -0.93 -2.92
N GLN A 315 -8.79 -0.63 -4.13
CA GLN A 315 -7.91 0.52 -4.37
C GLN A 315 -8.59 1.83 -3.93
N SER A 316 -9.85 2.04 -4.31
CA SER A 316 -10.60 3.24 -3.91
C SER A 316 -10.78 3.37 -2.40
N ILE A 317 -10.97 2.25 -1.69
CA ILE A 317 -11.03 2.24 -0.21
C ILE A 317 -9.67 2.65 0.38
N ILE A 318 -8.58 2.04 -0.08
CA ILE A 318 -7.22 2.33 0.41
C ILE A 318 -6.89 3.81 0.19
N ASP A 319 -7.15 4.34 -1.01
CA ASP A 319 -6.87 5.74 -1.35
C ASP A 319 -7.68 6.71 -0.48
N LYS A 320 -8.93 6.37 -0.14
CA LYS A 320 -9.77 7.18 0.76
C LYS A 320 -9.32 7.14 2.22
N LEU A 321 -8.67 6.07 2.64
CA LEU A 321 -8.11 5.95 3.99
C LEU A 321 -6.75 6.65 4.11
N GLN A 322 -6.13 7.05 3.00
CA GLN A 322 -4.93 7.86 3.04
C GLN A 322 -5.25 9.28 3.48
N SER A 323 -4.45 9.78 4.42
CA SER A 323 -4.46 11.14 4.92
C SER A 323 -3.06 11.74 4.83
N PRO A 324 -2.89 13.06 4.91
CA PRO A 324 -1.57 13.69 4.94
C PRO A 324 -0.64 13.13 6.02
N GLU A 325 -1.20 12.75 7.18
CA GLU A 325 -0.47 12.17 8.32
C GLU A 325 -0.08 10.70 8.10
N SER A 326 -0.56 10.05 7.03
CA SER A 326 -0.30 8.63 6.77
C SER A 326 1.18 8.33 6.56
N PHE A 327 1.93 9.28 5.98
CA PHE A 327 3.37 9.11 5.83
C PHE A 327 4.06 9.10 7.20
N ALA A 328 3.79 10.07 8.07
CA ALA A 328 4.37 10.11 9.41
C ALA A 328 4.02 8.85 10.24
N LYS A 329 2.77 8.38 10.16
CA LYS A 329 2.35 7.10 10.77
C LYS A 329 3.14 5.91 10.21
N SER A 330 3.36 5.87 8.90
CA SER A 330 4.17 4.83 8.25
C SER A 330 5.62 4.81 8.74
N VAL A 331 6.21 5.98 9.04
CA VAL A 331 7.56 6.07 9.62
C VAL A 331 7.59 5.48 11.04
N GLN A 332 6.55 5.73 11.84
CA GLN A 332 6.41 5.11 13.16
C GLN A 332 6.23 3.59 13.06
N GLU A 333 5.39 3.12 12.12
CA GLU A 333 5.22 1.68 11.84
C GLU A 333 6.55 1.02 11.48
N LEU A 334 7.33 1.63 10.58
CA LEU A 334 8.65 1.13 10.22
C LEU A 334 9.57 1.05 11.45
N THR A 335 9.55 2.07 12.32
CA THR A 335 10.35 2.07 13.55
C THR A 335 10.01 0.86 14.44
N ILE A 336 8.72 0.55 14.61
CA ILE A 336 8.26 -0.62 15.37
C ILE A 336 8.73 -1.93 14.71
N VAL A 337 8.66 -2.00 13.38
CA VAL A 337 9.12 -3.17 12.62
C VAL A 337 10.62 -3.39 12.81
N LEU A 338 11.44 -2.33 12.71
CA LEU A 338 12.89 -2.39 12.89
C LEU A 338 13.28 -2.80 14.31
N GLN A 339 12.58 -2.30 15.33
CA GLN A 339 12.78 -2.73 16.72
C GLN A 339 12.50 -4.23 16.91
N ARG A 340 11.47 -4.77 16.24
CA ARG A 340 11.14 -6.19 16.31
C ARG A 340 12.17 -7.08 15.60
N THR A 341 12.79 -6.60 14.52
CA THR A 341 13.77 -7.37 13.75
C THR A 341 15.21 -7.13 14.16
N GLY A 342 15.47 -6.19 15.07
CA GLY A 342 16.81 -5.85 15.57
C GLY A 342 17.63 -4.94 14.65
N ASP A 343 17.02 -4.42 13.57
CA ASP A 343 17.61 -3.46 12.62
C ASP A 343 19.05 -3.76 12.16
N PRO A 344 19.31 -4.93 11.52
CA PRO A 344 20.69 -5.33 11.16
C PRO A 344 21.34 -4.42 10.10
N ALA A 345 20.55 -3.62 9.40
CA ALA A 345 21.00 -2.68 8.37
C ALA A 345 21.09 -1.23 8.86
N ASN A 346 20.82 -0.97 10.15
CA ASN A 346 20.79 0.37 10.73
C ASN A 346 19.89 1.36 9.96
N LEU A 347 18.72 0.88 9.51
CA LEU A 347 17.72 1.69 8.81
C LEU A 347 17.13 2.79 9.72
N THR A 348 17.28 2.67 11.03
CA THR A 348 16.93 3.72 12.00
C THR A 348 17.68 5.03 11.69
N SER A 349 18.87 4.98 11.08
CA SER A 349 19.60 6.17 10.63
C SER A 349 18.84 7.02 9.59
N LEU A 350 17.92 6.41 8.84
CA LEU A 350 17.08 7.11 7.85
C LEU A 350 15.94 7.91 8.49
N ARG A 351 15.65 7.69 9.78
CA ARG A 351 14.47 8.23 10.44
C ARG A 351 14.34 9.75 10.35
N GLN A 352 15.40 10.49 10.66
CA GLN A 352 15.37 11.96 10.62
C GLN A 352 15.04 12.48 9.21
N HIS A 353 15.56 11.82 8.18
CA HIS A 353 15.32 12.17 6.78
C HIS A 353 13.88 11.86 6.38
N LEU A 354 13.36 10.71 6.82
CA LEU A 354 11.96 10.33 6.60
C LEU A 354 10.97 11.27 7.31
N GLU A 355 11.28 11.69 8.54
CA GLU A 355 10.47 12.66 9.29
C GLU A 355 10.48 14.03 8.60
N LEU A 356 11.63 14.50 8.10
CA LEU A 356 11.73 15.71 7.29
C LEU A 356 10.82 15.62 6.05
N LEU A 357 10.89 14.52 5.30
CA LEU A 357 10.05 14.33 4.11
C LEU A 357 8.56 14.21 4.45
N ALA A 358 8.22 13.62 5.59
CA ALA A 358 6.83 13.47 6.03
C ALA A 358 6.19 14.80 6.43
N ASN A 359 6.99 15.76 6.90
CA ASN A 359 6.54 17.09 7.32
C ASN A 359 6.38 18.10 6.17
N ILE A 360 6.72 17.73 4.93
CA ILE A 360 6.49 18.56 3.75
C ILE A 360 5.00 18.87 3.60
N ASP A 361 4.68 20.16 3.44
CA ASP A 361 3.32 20.61 3.21
C ASP A 361 2.77 20.05 1.88
N HIS A 362 1.56 19.51 1.96
CA HIS A 362 0.84 18.89 0.86
C HIS A 362 -0.20 19.84 0.24
N ASN A 363 -0.37 21.03 0.80
CA ASN A 363 -1.29 22.03 0.30
C ASN A 363 -0.88 22.49 -1.12
N PRO A 364 -1.79 22.48 -2.11
CA PRO A 364 -1.53 23.05 -3.44
C PRO A 364 -1.06 24.51 -3.38
N ASP A 365 -1.56 25.28 -2.40
CA ASP A 365 -1.28 26.71 -2.21
C ASP A 365 -0.07 26.97 -1.29
N ALA A 366 0.70 25.94 -0.95
CA ALA A 366 1.93 26.10 -0.19
C ALA A 366 2.91 27.04 -0.92
N LEU A 367 3.60 27.89 -0.16
CA LEU A 367 4.65 28.75 -0.70
C LEU A 367 5.74 27.91 -1.35
N ALA A 368 6.38 28.47 -2.37
CA ALA A 368 7.51 27.82 -2.99
C ALA A 368 8.65 27.62 -1.96
N PRO A 369 9.34 26.48 -2.02
CA PRO A 369 10.43 26.20 -1.10
C PRO A 369 11.57 27.18 -1.34
N SER A 370 12.20 27.62 -0.25
CA SER A 370 13.51 28.25 -0.31
C SER A 370 14.55 27.26 -0.88
N TRP A 371 15.67 27.80 -1.35
CA TRP A 371 16.77 26.97 -1.85
C TRP A 371 17.37 26.07 -0.76
N GLU A 372 17.45 26.57 0.47
CA GLU A 372 17.89 25.79 1.63
C GLU A 372 16.93 24.63 1.92
N GLU A 373 15.62 24.86 1.93
CA GLU A 373 14.64 23.78 2.12
C GLU A 373 14.72 22.74 0.98
N LEU A 374 14.85 23.19 -0.27
CA LEU A 374 14.99 22.30 -1.42
C LEU A 374 16.23 21.40 -1.28
N GLU A 375 17.38 21.97 -0.91
CA GLU A 375 18.63 21.24 -0.69
C GLU A 375 18.47 20.15 0.36
N HIS A 376 17.94 20.50 1.55
CA HIS A 376 17.68 19.54 2.62
C HIS A 376 16.74 18.41 2.17
N VAL A 377 15.69 18.73 1.40
CA VAL A 377 14.76 17.73 0.87
C VAL A 377 15.46 16.82 -0.14
N MET A 378 16.26 17.35 -1.08
CA MET A 378 16.96 16.54 -2.08
C MET A 378 18.00 15.61 -1.44
N LEU A 379 18.76 16.10 -0.46
CA LEU A 379 19.70 15.29 0.32
C LEU A 379 18.97 14.18 1.09
N ALA A 380 17.84 14.49 1.74
CA ALA A 380 17.04 13.51 2.45
C ALA A 380 16.50 12.42 1.51
N VAL A 381 15.99 12.78 0.33
CA VAL A 381 15.52 11.82 -0.68
C VAL A 381 16.67 10.93 -1.16
N LYS A 382 17.83 11.51 -1.47
CA LYS A 382 19.04 10.77 -1.86
C LYS A 382 19.40 9.71 -0.83
N LEU A 383 19.53 10.09 0.43
CA LEU A 383 19.89 9.17 1.52
C LEU A 383 18.85 8.08 1.73
N VAL A 384 17.56 8.42 1.70
CA VAL A 384 16.46 7.46 1.90
C VAL A 384 16.39 6.44 0.76
N VAL A 385 16.47 6.89 -0.50
CA VAL A 385 16.43 5.98 -1.66
C VAL A 385 17.69 5.14 -1.74
N HIS A 386 18.86 5.71 -1.44
CA HIS A 386 20.11 4.94 -1.39
C HIS A 386 20.05 3.86 -0.30
N GLY A 387 19.60 4.20 0.91
CA GLY A 387 19.43 3.24 2.00
C GLY A 387 18.46 2.10 1.66
N LEU A 388 17.39 2.38 0.90
CA LEU A 388 16.51 1.33 0.36
C LEU A 388 17.25 0.40 -0.60
N VAL A 389 18.01 0.95 -1.55
CA VAL A 389 18.77 0.18 -2.53
C VAL A 389 19.80 -0.71 -1.84
N GLU A 390 20.59 -0.15 -0.92
CA GLU A 390 21.57 -0.90 -0.13
C GLU A 390 20.91 -2.02 0.67
N PHE A 391 19.77 -1.73 1.31
CA PHE A 391 19.00 -2.73 2.03
C PHE A 391 18.53 -3.87 1.12
N ILE A 392 17.97 -3.54 -0.05
CA ILE A 392 17.51 -4.56 -0.99
C ILE A 392 18.68 -5.42 -1.49
N GLN A 393 19.82 -4.80 -1.82
CA GLN A 393 20.97 -5.54 -2.35
C GLN A 393 21.61 -6.46 -1.31
N ASN A 394 21.71 -6.00 -0.06
CA ASN A 394 22.48 -6.70 0.97
C ASN A 394 21.62 -7.60 1.86
N PHE A 395 20.34 -7.27 2.06
CA PHE A 395 19.46 -7.94 3.03
C PHE A 395 18.21 -8.60 2.42
N SER A 396 17.79 -8.23 1.20
CA SER A 396 16.60 -8.84 0.56
C SER A 396 16.86 -10.24 -0.04
N LYS A 397 18.14 -10.63 -0.25
CA LYS A 397 18.48 -11.94 -0.86
C LYS A 397 19.55 -12.72 -0.10
N LYS A 398 19.12 -13.47 0.94
CA LYS A 398 19.78 -14.69 1.45
C LYS A 398 18.93 -15.50 2.47
N SER A 399 17.64 -15.71 2.23
CA SER A 399 16.82 -16.59 3.11
C SER A 399 15.96 -17.65 2.41
N HIS A 400 16.09 -17.87 1.10
CA HIS A 400 15.32 -18.92 0.40
C HIS A 400 16.09 -19.67 -0.70
N ASP A 401 17.24 -20.25 -0.35
CA ASP A 401 17.84 -21.33 -1.16
C ASP A 401 18.34 -22.48 -0.27
N ILE A 402 17.43 -22.98 0.57
CA ILE A 402 17.41 -24.41 0.88
C ILE A 402 16.21 -24.94 0.08
N PRO A 403 16.39 -25.91 -0.84
CA PRO A 403 15.25 -26.56 -1.50
C PRO A 403 14.51 -27.41 -0.46
N GLN A 404 13.67 -26.76 0.34
CA GLN A 404 12.63 -27.43 1.10
C GLN A 404 11.53 -27.83 0.10
N PRO A 405 11.04 -29.07 0.13
CA PRO A 405 10.03 -29.53 -0.81
C PRO A 405 8.82 -28.59 -0.70
N GLN A 406 8.49 -27.93 -1.82
CA GLN A 406 7.32 -27.07 -1.94
C GLN A 406 6.06 -27.91 -1.71
N ALA A 407 5.63 -28.03 -0.47
CA ALA A 407 4.27 -28.37 -0.14
C ALA A 407 3.41 -27.18 -0.59
N ASN A 408 2.79 -27.35 -1.75
CA ASN A 408 1.86 -26.40 -2.34
C ASN A 408 0.64 -26.32 -1.41
N ASN A 409 0.69 -25.45 -0.39
CA ASN A 409 -0.34 -25.22 0.64
C ASN A 409 -1.58 -24.51 0.06
N LYS A 410 -2.15 -25.06 -1.01
CA LYS A 410 -3.52 -24.76 -1.42
C LYS A 410 -4.40 -25.78 -0.73
N TYR A 411 -5.09 -25.35 0.33
CA TYR A 411 -6.00 -26.16 1.13
C TYR A 411 -7.04 -26.86 0.25
N LYS A 412 -7.03 -28.20 0.23
CA LYS A 412 -7.88 -29.03 -0.62
C LYS A 412 -9.09 -29.52 0.19
N THR A 413 -10.22 -28.85 0.07
CA THR A 413 -11.43 -29.08 0.91
C THR A 413 -12.38 -30.17 0.39
N SER A 414 -12.07 -30.79 -0.76
CA SER A 414 -12.89 -31.86 -1.35
C SER A 414 -12.05 -32.82 -2.19
N MET A 415 -12.45 -34.10 -2.26
CA MET A 415 -11.73 -35.16 -2.99
C MET A 415 -11.83 -34.95 -4.50
N CYS A 416 -10.72 -35.19 -5.21
CA CYS A 416 -10.64 -35.05 -6.66
C CYS A 416 -11.49 -36.11 -7.36
N ARG A 417 -12.51 -35.64 -8.08
CA ARG A 417 -13.45 -36.50 -8.80
C ARG A 417 -12.79 -37.25 -9.96
N ASP A 418 -11.87 -36.59 -10.68
CA ASP A 418 -11.17 -37.14 -11.85
C ASP A 418 -10.28 -38.31 -11.45
N LEU A 419 -9.54 -38.18 -10.33
CA LEU A 419 -8.72 -39.27 -9.78
C LEU A 419 -9.58 -40.47 -9.38
N ARG A 420 -10.74 -40.23 -8.75
CA ARG A 420 -11.64 -41.28 -8.27
C ARG A 420 -12.33 -42.05 -9.41
N GLN A 421 -12.58 -41.40 -10.55
CA GLN A 421 -13.32 -42.00 -11.66
C GLN A 421 -12.43 -42.55 -12.78
N GLN A 422 -11.23 -41.99 -12.99
CA GLN A 422 -10.39 -42.33 -14.14
C GLN A 422 -9.02 -42.92 -13.75
N GLY A 423 -8.74 -43.09 -12.45
CA GLY A 423 -7.47 -43.66 -11.96
C GLY A 423 -6.25 -42.75 -12.13
N GLY A 424 -6.43 -41.54 -12.68
CA GLY A 424 -5.39 -40.54 -12.86
C GLY A 424 -5.99 -39.13 -12.96
N CYS A 425 -5.28 -38.12 -12.42
CA CYS A 425 -5.70 -36.73 -12.48
C CYS A 425 -4.86 -35.97 -13.52
N PRO A 426 -5.46 -35.36 -14.56
CA PRO A 426 -4.72 -34.62 -15.60
C PRO A 426 -4.02 -33.36 -15.06
N ARG A 427 -4.41 -32.92 -13.85
CA ARG A 427 -3.83 -31.74 -13.18
C ARG A 427 -2.68 -32.08 -12.21
N GLY A 428 -2.37 -33.36 -12.02
CA GLY A 428 -1.22 -33.82 -11.23
C GLY A 428 -1.12 -33.16 -9.84
N THR A 429 0.10 -32.73 -9.46
CA THR A 429 0.38 -32.05 -8.18
C THR A 429 -0.22 -30.64 -8.08
N ASN A 430 -0.71 -30.08 -9.18
CA ASN A 430 -1.37 -28.76 -9.22
C ASN A 430 -2.89 -28.84 -9.05
N CYS A 431 -3.46 -30.03 -8.83
CA CYS A 431 -4.89 -30.18 -8.62
C CYS A 431 -5.33 -29.54 -7.29
N THR A 432 -6.39 -28.74 -7.33
CA THR A 432 -6.98 -28.05 -6.18
C THR A 432 -7.83 -28.96 -5.30
N PHE A 433 -8.00 -30.23 -5.68
CA PHE A 433 -8.81 -31.23 -5.00
C PHE A 433 -7.94 -32.38 -4.46
N ALA A 434 -8.29 -32.93 -3.30
CA ALA A 434 -7.46 -33.88 -2.56
C ALA A 434 -7.31 -35.21 -3.32
N HIS A 435 -6.08 -35.71 -3.41
CA HIS A 435 -5.75 -36.95 -4.14
C HIS A 435 -5.59 -38.17 -3.22
N THR A 436 -5.39 -37.96 -1.92
CA THR A 436 -5.25 -39.02 -0.90
C THR A 436 -6.00 -38.63 0.38
N GLN A 437 -6.23 -39.60 1.28
CA GLN A 437 -6.84 -39.34 2.58
C GLN A 437 -5.93 -38.46 3.47
N ASP A 438 -4.61 -38.59 3.32
CA ASP A 438 -3.62 -37.76 4.04
C ASP A 438 -3.62 -36.29 3.59
N ASP A 439 -3.86 -36.02 2.29
CA ASP A 439 -4.09 -34.67 1.77
C ASP A 439 -5.30 -33.99 2.44
N PHE A 440 -6.30 -34.78 2.84
CA PHE A 440 -7.55 -34.33 3.47
C PHE A 440 -7.44 -34.19 5.00
N LEU A 441 -6.64 -35.05 5.66
CA LEU A 441 -6.55 -35.15 7.13
C LEU A 441 -5.52 -34.21 7.79
N SER A 442 -4.76 -33.44 7.00
CA SER A 442 -3.79 -32.43 7.50
C SER A 442 -4.40 -31.29 8.34
N GLN A 443 -5.73 -31.29 8.56
CA GLN A 443 -6.47 -30.32 9.38
C GLN A 443 -7.01 -30.85 10.71
N ALA A 444 -7.16 -32.17 10.91
CA ALA A 444 -7.90 -32.67 12.08
C ALA A 444 -7.07 -32.68 13.38
N VAL A 445 -5.76 -32.93 13.31
CA VAL A 445 -4.94 -33.18 14.52
C VAL A 445 -4.40 -31.89 15.16
N LEU A 446 -4.33 -30.78 14.43
CA LEU A 446 -3.83 -29.51 14.96
C LEU A 446 -4.91 -28.69 15.70
N CYS A 447 -6.20 -28.95 15.46
CA CYS A 447 -7.28 -28.25 16.15
C CYS A 447 -7.43 -28.72 17.61
N ASP A 448 -7.34 -30.02 17.85
CA ASP A 448 -7.57 -30.59 19.18
C ASP A 448 -6.38 -30.37 20.14
N ILE A 449 -5.14 -30.34 19.62
CA ILE A 449 -3.94 -30.09 20.45
C ILE A 449 -3.82 -28.60 20.80
N PHE A 450 -4.21 -27.69 19.91
CA PHE A 450 -4.11 -26.23 20.15
C PHE A 450 -5.20 -25.72 21.11
N ILE A 451 -6.41 -26.30 21.08
CA ILE A 451 -7.48 -25.99 22.04
C ILE A 451 -7.07 -26.43 23.46
N ALA A 452 -6.38 -27.57 23.61
CA ALA A 452 -5.92 -28.03 24.92
C ALA A 452 -4.81 -27.16 25.53
N ILE A 453 -3.85 -26.69 24.71
CA ILE A 453 -2.70 -25.89 25.20
C ILE A 453 -3.11 -24.46 25.54
N VAL A 454 -4.01 -23.84 24.76
CA VAL A 454 -4.51 -22.48 25.04
C VAL A 454 -5.48 -22.45 26.23
N GLY A 455 -6.25 -23.52 26.44
CA GLY A 455 -7.13 -23.66 27.61
C GLY A 455 -6.40 -23.73 28.95
N LEU A 456 -5.22 -24.35 28.99
CA LEU A 456 -4.38 -24.44 30.19
C LEU A 456 -3.63 -23.14 30.52
N TYR A 457 -3.22 -22.36 29.51
CA TYR A 457 -2.53 -21.08 29.71
C TYR A 457 -3.46 -19.94 30.17
N MET A 458 -4.72 -19.92 29.71
CA MET A 458 -5.70 -18.91 30.11
C MET A 458 -6.17 -19.06 31.57
N HIS A 459 -6.21 -20.29 32.11
CA HIS A 459 -6.56 -20.51 33.52
C HIS A 459 -5.46 -20.04 34.49
N ALA A 460 -4.20 -20.04 34.07
CA ALA A 460 -3.07 -19.60 34.89
C ALA A 460 -2.92 -18.07 34.94
N CYS A 461 -3.33 -17.35 33.88
CA CYS A 461 -3.20 -15.89 33.81
C CYS A 461 -4.31 -15.11 34.52
N THR A 462 -5.49 -15.71 34.76
CA THR A 462 -6.57 -15.06 35.52
C THR A 462 -6.31 -14.99 37.03
N CYS A 463 -5.37 -15.77 37.56
CA CYS A 463 -5.08 -15.81 39.01
C CYS A 463 -4.06 -14.75 39.48
N THR A 464 -3.44 -13.97 38.59
CA THR A 464 -2.31 -13.08 38.95
C THR A 464 -2.53 -11.59 38.73
N PHE A 465 -3.64 -11.13 38.13
CA PHE A 465 -3.76 -9.71 37.71
C PHE A 465 -4.97 -8.90 38.22
N PHE A 466 -5.80 -9.40 39.14
CA PHE A 466 -6.79 -8.57 39.84
C PHE A 466 -6.98 -8.99 41.31
N PRO A 467 -6.35 -8.34 42.29
CA PRO A 467 -6.82 -8.36 43.66
C PRO A 467 -7.94 -7.31 43.80
N ASN A 468 -9.07 -7.70 44.40
CA ASN A 468 -10.26 -6.88 44.69
C ASN A 468 -11.32 -6.77 43.59
N LEU A 469 -12.18 -7.80 43.51
CA LEU A 469 -13.62 -7.56 43.52
C LEU A 469 -14.28 -8.65 44.37
N SER A 470 -15.09 -8.20 45.33
CA SER A 470 -15.76 -8.98 46.35
C SER A 470 -16.71 -10.01 45.76
N TYR A 471 -16.56 -11.25 46.20
CA TYR A 471 -17.50 -12.34 45.99
C TYR A 471 -18.85 -12.04 46.66
N LEU A 472 -19.95 -12.19 45.93
CA LEU A 472 -21.29 -12.44 46.46
C LEU A 472 -21.76 -13.80 45.90
N PRO A 473 -22.12 -14.79 46.74
CA PRO A 473 -22.45 -16.11 46.27
C PRO A 473 -23.89 -16.19 45.73
N LEU A 474 -24.04 -16.84 44.58
CA LEU A 474 -25.32 -17.34 44.06
C LEU A 474 -25.75 -18.55 44.88
N THR A 475 -26.81 -18.40 45.69
CA THR A 475 -27.57 -19.52 46.22
C THR A 475 -28.51 -20.04 45.15
N THR A 476 -28.30 -21.29 44.77
CA THR A 476 -29.30 -22.19 44.20
C THR A 476 -30.46 -22.33 45.16
N ASP A 477 -31.70 -22.24 44.70
CA ASP A 477 -32.78 -23.06 45.24
C ASP A 477 -33.86 -23.31 44.17
N LEU A 478 -34.20 -24.59 44.09
CA LEU A 478 -35.32 -25.18 43.37
C LEU A 478 -36.54 -25.12 44.30
N ASP A 479 -37.53 -24.31 43.94
CA ASP A 479 -38.98 -24.60 43.85
C ASP A 479 -39.78 -23.30 43.67
#